data_AF-A0A354J476-F1
#
_entry.id   AF-A0A354J476-F1
#
_cell.length_a   1.000
_cell.length_b   1.000
_cell.length_c   1.000
_cell.angle_alpha   90.00
_cell.angle_beta   90.00
_cell.angle_gamma   90.00
#
_symmetry.space_group_name_H-M   'P 1'
#
loop_
_entity.id
_entity.type
_entity.pdbx_description
1 polymer ?
#
loop_
_entity_poly.entity_id
_entity_poly.type
_entity_poly.pdbx_seq_one_letter_code
_entity_poly.pdbx_strand_id
1 'polypeptide(L)' 'MAKRMITTDLTDEDKGIENTLRPQMLDDYIGQSKVKNNLKVYIEAAKQRKESLDHVLFFGPPGLGKTTLAGIIANEMGV' A
#
# COMPACT_ATOMS: atom_id res chain seq x y z
N MET A 1 -17.65 -35.29 16.62
CA MET A 1 -16.98 -34.57 15.52
C MET A 1 -17.00 -33.09 15.88
N ALA A 2 -15.84 -32.46 16.03
CA ALA A 2 -15.74 -31.06 16.43
C ALA A 2 -16.34 -30.16 15.33
N LYS A 3 -17.31 -29.33 15.70
CA LYS A 3 -17.98 -28.36 14.83
C LYS A 3 -16.90 -27.40 14.30
N ARG A 4 -16.62 -27.43 12.99
CA ARG A 4 -15.80 -26.39 12.36
C ARG A 4 -16.55 -25.06 12.52
N MET A 5 -16.10 -24.22 13.46
CA MET A 5 -16.51 -22.83 13.55
C MET A 5 -15.79 -22.09 12.43
N ILE A 6 -16.48 -21.87 11.33
CA ILE A 6 -16.08 -20.88 10.33
C ILE A 6 -17.11 -19.77 10.46
N THR A 7 -16.67 -18.58 10.86
CA THR A 7 -17.49 -17.36 10.88
C THR A 7 -16.99 -16.41 9.81
N THR A 8 -17.89 -15.59 9.26
CA THR A 8 -17.56 -14.51 8.30
C THR A 8 -17.42 -13.16 8.99
N ASP A 9 -17.65 -13.10 10.30
CA ASP A 9 -17.48 -11.89 11.08
C ASP A 9 -15.99 -11.56 11.24
N LEU A 10 -15.62 -10.30 11.01
CA LEU A 10 -14.28 -9.79 11.25
C LEU A 10 -13.92 -9.89 12.73
N THR A 11 -12.96 -10.74 13.07
CA THR A 11 -12.44 -10.86 14.44
C THR A 11 -11.35 -9.82 14.71
N ASP A 12 -11.04 -9.59 15.98
CA ASP A 12 -9.93 -8.68 16.33
C ASP A 12 -8.56 -9.22 15.87
N GLU A 13 -8.42 -10.54 15.73
CA GLU A 13 -7.23 -11.18 15.16
C GLU A 13 -7.10 -10.86 13.65
N ASP A 14 -8.21 -10.88 12.91
CA ASP A 14 -8.22 -10.56 11.47
C ASP A 14 -7.77 -9.12 11.18
N LYS A 15 -8.13 -8.17 12.05
CA LYS A 15 -7.77 -6.73 11.90
C LYS A 15 -6.26 -6.49 11.91
N GLY A 16 -5.51 -7.26 12.69
CA GLY A 16 -4.04 -7.15 12.74
C GLY A 16 -3.35 -7.77 11.53
N ILE A 17 -3.89 -8.87 11.02
CA ILE A 17 -3.27 -9.66 9.96
C ILE A 17 -3.38 -8.98 8.60
N GLU A 18 -4.54 -8.42 8.25
CA GLU A 18 -4.72 -7.73 6.95
C GLU A 18 -3.74 -6.56 6.74
N ASN A 19 -3.49 -5.77 7.79
CA ASN A 19 -2.55 -4.65 7.73
C ASN A 19 -1.09 -5.10 7.58
N THR A 20 -0.74 -6.28 8.13
CA THR A 20 0.63 -6.79 8.10
C THR A 20 1.00 -7.38 6.73
N LEU A 21 0.03 -7.90 5.98
CA LEU A 21 0.28 -8.52 4.66
C LEU A 21 0.49 -7.49 3.54
N ARG A 22 0.02 -6.25 3.71
CA ARG A 22 0.19 -5.19 2.72
C ARG A 22 1.46 -4.39 3.04
N PRO A 23 2.40 -4.28 2.10
CA PRO A 23 3.55 -3.39 2.22
C PRO A 23 3.12 -1.98 2.63
N GLN A 24 3.77 -1.44 3.67
CA GLN A 24 3.44 -0.12 4.21
C GLN A 24 4.34 0.96 3.64
N MET A 25 5.63 0.65 3.44
CA MET A 25 6.60 1.57 2.86
C MET A 25 6.97 1.17 1.42
N LEU A 26 7.55 2.11 0.67
CA LEU A 26 7.94 1.84 -0.72
C LEU A 26 9.02 0.76 -0.81
N ASP A 27 9.88 0.69 0.21
CA ASP A 27 10.95 -0.31 0.30
C ASP A 27 10.41 -1.73 0.52
N ASP A 28 9.27 -1.88 1.22
CA ASP A 28 8.59 -3.17 1.45
C ASP A 28 7.92 -3.73 0.18
N TYR A 29 7.65 -2.88 -0.82
CA TYR A 29 6.92 -3.28 -2.02
C TYR A 29 7.79 -4.11 -2.96
N ILE A 30 7.37 -5.34 -3.26
CA ILE A 30 8.17 -6.29 -4.04
C ILE A 30 7.85 -6.17 -5.54
N GLY A 31 8.90 -6.07 -6.36
CA GLY A 31 8.79 -5.97 -7.82
C GLY A 31 8.48 -4.56 -8.32
N GLN A 32 7.98 -4.46 -9.56
CA GLN A 32 7.58 -3.19 -10.20
C GLN A 32 8.67 -2.09 -10.16
N SER A 33 9.96 -2.45 -10.35
CA SER A 33 11.09 -1.55 -10.12
C SER A 33 10.99 -0.21 -10.84
N LYS A 34 10.43 -0.19 -12.06
CA LYS A 34 10.20 1.06 -12.81
C LYS A 34 9.22 2.00 -12.08
N VAL A 35 8.11 1.46 -11.58
CA VAL A 35 7.10 2.23 -10.82
C VAL A 35 7.69 2.69 -9.51
N LYS A 36 8.40 1.81 -8.78
CA LYS A 36 9.09 2.17 -7.52
C LYS A 36 10.07 3.32 -7.71
N ASN A 37 10.91 3.26 -8.73
CA ASN A 37 11.89 4.32 -9.00
C ASN A 37 11.23 5.66 -9.32
N ASN A 38 10.19 5.66 -10.16
CA ASN A 38 9.46 6.89 -10.48
C ASN A 38 8.78 7.48 -9.24
N LEU A 39 8.09 6.66 -8.45
CA LEU A 39 7.44 7.10 -7.21
C LEU A 39 8.44 7.66 -6.21
N LYS A 40 9.61 7.02 -6.07
CA LYS A 40 10.68 7.52 -5.20
C LYS A 40 11.09 8.94 -5.58
N VAL A 41 11.29 9.21 -6.88
CA VAL A 41 11.63 10.57 -7.34
C VAL A 41 10.51 11.57 -7.04
N TYR A 42 9.25 11.20 -7.29
CA TYR A 42 8.11 12.10 -7.04
C TYR A 42 7.91 12.40 -5.56
N ILE A 43 7.97 11.38 -4.71
CA ILE A 43 7.83 11.50 -3.24
C ILE A 43 8.95 12.40 -2.70
N GLU A 44 10.21 12.14 -3.07
CA GLU A 44 11.34 12.93 -2.60
C GLU A 44 11.23 14.40 -3.06
N ALA A 45 10.80 14.64 -4.30
CA ALA A 45 10.59 15.98 -4.81
C ALA A 45 9.47 16.73 -4.05
N ALA A 46 8.34 16.07 -3.79
CA ALA A 46 7.24 16.64 -3.01
C ALA A 46 7.66 16.93 -1.55
N LYS A 47 8.38 15.99 -0.91
CA LYS A 47 8.95 16.17 0.43
C LYS A 47 9.90 17.37 0.50
N GLN A 48 10.79 17.53 -0.47
CA GLN A 48 11.72 18.66 -0.53
C GLN A 48 11.00 20.01 -0.67
N ARG A 49 9.92 20.04 -1.46
CA ARG A 49 9.08 21.23 -1.67
C ARG A 49 8.11 21.48 -0.51
N LYS A 50 7.97 20.54 0.43
CA LYS A 50 7.00 20.58 1.55
C LYS A 50 5.56 20.76 1.09
N GLU A 51 5.20 20.07 0.01
CA GLU A 51 3.87 20.10 -0.58
C GLU A 51 3.32 18.68 -0.78
N SER A 52 2.06 18.62 -1.17
CA SER A 52 1.39 17.38 -1.56
C SER A 52 2.10 16.73 -2.76
N LEU A 53 2.03 15.41 -2.87
CA LEU A 53 2.44 14.71 -4.08
C LEU A 53 1.54 15.12 -5.25
N ASP A 54 2.14 15.33 -6.43
CA ASP A 54 1.41 15.61 -7.67
C ASP A 54 0.39 14.51 -8.01
N HIS A 55 -0.60 14.81 -8.86
CA HIS A 55 -1.63 13.85 -9.22
C HIS A 55 -1.05 12.58 -9.89
N VAL A 56 -1.42 11.41 -9.37
CA VAL A 56 -1.01 10.11 -9.89
C VAL A 56 -2.23 9.32 -10.36
N LEU A 57 -2.13 8.72 -11.55
CA LEU A 57 -3.11 7.77 -12.07
C LEU A 57 -2.49 6.37 -12.15
N PHE A 58 -3.04 5.43 -11.37
CA PHE A 58 -2.68 4.01 -11.47
C PHE A 58 -3.64 3.28 -12.41
N PHE A 59 -3.09 2.80 -13.53
CA PHE A 59 -3.84 2.04 -14.54
C PHE A 59 -3.24 0.63 -14.70
N GLY A 60 -4.11 -0.37 -14.86
CA GLY A 60 -3.71 -1.73 -15.21
C GLY A 60 -4.68 -2.81 -14.71
N PRO A 61 -4.45 -4.08 -15.10
CA PRO A 61 -5.21 -5.25 -14.65
C PRO A 61 -5.41 -5.36 -13.12
N PRO A 62 -6.44 -6.09 -12.64
CA PRO A 62 -6.62 -6.36 -11.22
C PRO A 62 -5.41 -7.10 -10.63
N GLY A 63 -5.15 -6.91 -9.33
CA GLY A 63 -4.07 -7.63 -8.62
C GLY A 63 -2.66 -7.00 -8.72
N LEU A 64 -2.46 -5.91 -9.46
CA LEU A 64 -1.14 -5.26 -9.60
C LEU A 64 -0.75 -4.32 -8.45
N GLY A 65 -1.46 -4.35 -7.32
CA GLY A 65 -1.11 -3.55 -6.14
C GLY A 65 -1.40 -2.05 -6.24
N LYS A 66 -2.33 -1.61 -7.10
CA LYS A 66 -2.73 -0.19 -7.25
C LYS A 66 -3.18 0.43 -5.92
N THR A 67 -4.07 -0.24 -5.19
CA THR A 67 -4.56 0.21 -3.88
C THR A 67 -3.45 0.19 -2.83
N THR A 68 -2.56 -0.81 -2.89
CA THR A 68 -1.38 -0.88 -2.01
C THR A 68 -0.44 0.30 -2.24
N LEU A 69 -0.14 0.63 -3.50
CA LEU A 69 0.71 1.77 -3.85
C LEU A 69 0.11 3.11 -3.40
N ALA A 70 -1.21 3.26 -3.47
CA ALA A 70 -1.88 4.45 -2.94
C ALA A 70 -1.69 4.58 -1.41
N GLY A 71 -1.81 3.48 -0.67
CA GLY A 71 -1.53 3.45 0.77
C GLY A 71 -0.07 3.74 1.10
N ILE A 72 0.86 3.17 0.34
CA ILE A 72 2.30 3.47 0.47
C ILE A 72 2.57 4.97 0.27
N ILE A 73 1.96 5.59 -0.74
CA ILE A 73 2.13 7.04 -0.97
C ILE A 73 1.65 7.83 0.25
N ALA A 74 0.49 7.49 0.83
CA ALA A 74 -0.02 8.17 2.01
C ALA A 74 0.96 8.06 3.19
N ASN A 75 1.43 6.83 3.48
CA ASN A 75 2.41 6.57 4.53
C ASN A 75 3.73 7.33 4.30
N GLU A 76 4.26 7.33 3.07
CA GLU A 76 5.48 8.04 2.70
C GLU A 76 5.34 9.56 2.85
N MET A 77 4.14 10.09 2.59
CA MET A 77 3.83 11.51 2.77
C MET A 77 3.42 11.88 4.20
N GLY A 78 3.36 10.90 5.12
CA GLY A 78 3.03 11.11 6.53
C GLY A 78 1.56 11.42 6.81
N VAL A 79 0.64 10.88 5.99
CA VAL A 79 -0.82 11.02 6.13
C VAL A 79 -1.43 9.71 6.62
#